data_AF-A0A8C6YMX0-F1
#
_entry.id   AF-A0A8C6YMX0-F1
#
_cell.length_a   1.000
_cell.length_b   1.000
_cell.length_c   1.000
_cell.angle_alpha   90.00
_cell.angle_beta   90.00
_cell.angle_gamma   90.00
#
_symmetry.space_group_name_H-M   'P 1'
#
loop_
_entity.id
_entity.type
_entity.pdbx_description
1 polymer ?
#
loop_
_entity_poly.entity_id
_entity_poly.type
_entity_poly.pdbx_seq_one_letter_code
_entity_poly.pdbx_strand_id
1 'polypeptide(L)'
;DKWLKMLKKWGKYRNSEKMHRRVYKGIPLQVRGQVWSLLLDVEKMKKENEGKYEKMKEQAKSFSSEIKQIDLDVNRTFRNHIMFRDRYGVKQQALFHVLSAYSVYNTEVSYCQGMSQIAAILLMYLNEEDAFWALAQLLTDQRHAMHGKAGRGARSEAAAHGRLLGEGCRSLFIWSTPFTLTLRLWDIYILEGERVLTAMAYTILKLHKSKAPAGLPACPTLRGWCPVGP
;
A
#
# COMPACT_ATOMS: atom_id res chain seq x y z
N ASP A 1 14.34 -8.85 23.48
CA ASP A 1 13.95 -9.04 22.07
C ASP A 1 14.98 -8.44 21.10
N LYS A 2 15.25 -9.09 19.96
CA LYS A 2 16.22 -8.68 18.92
C LYS A 2 15.75 -7.43 18.17
N TRP A 3 14.45 -7.28 17.93
CA TRP A 3 13.89 -6.11 17.26
C TRP A 3 14.02 -4.84 18.09
N LEU A 4 13.71 -4.90 19.38
CA LEU A 4 13.89 -3.76 20.30
C LEU A 4 15.34 -3.25 20.31
N LYS A 5 16.33 -4.16 20.27
CA LYS A 5 17.75 -3.77 20.17
C LYS A 5 18.08 -3.05 18.86
N MET A 6 17.44 -3.44 17.76
CA MET A 6 17.64 -2.81 16.46
C MET A 6 16.97 -1.45 16.38
N LEU A 7 15.75 -1.33 16.89
CA LEU A 7 14.98 -0.08 16.93
C LEU A 7 15.70 1.00 17.73
N LYS A 8 16.26 0.65 18.90
CA LYS A 8 17.08 1.58 19.71
C LYS A 8 18.33 2.09 19.00
N LYS A 9 18.83 1.38 17.99
CA LYS A 9 20.02 1.73 17.22
C LYS A 9 19.70 1.79 15.74
N TRP A 10 18.54 2.35 15.39
CA TRP A 10 18.02 2.31 14.01
C TRP A 10 19.02 2.86 12.99
N GLY A 11 19.66 4.00 13.27
CA GLY A 11 20.66 4.60 12.38
C GLY A 11 21.83 3.66 12.01
N LYS A 12 22.22 2.75 12.91
CA LYS A 12 23.25 1.73 12.66
C LYS A 12 22.74 0.59 11.75
N TYR A 13 21.46 0.26 11.85
CA TYR A 13 20.88 -0.90 11.17
C TYR A 13 20.10 -0.53 9.90
N ARG A 14 19.77 0.75 9.69
CA ARG A 14 19.10 1.24 8.49
C ARG A 14 19.92 0.82 7.27
N ASN A 15 19.27 0.20 6.29
CA ASN A 15 19.86 -0.36 5.07
C ASN A 15 20.96 -1.44 5.29
N SER A 16 21.12 -1.96 6.51
CA SER A 16 22.06 -3.06 6.75
C SER A 16 21.48 -4.39 6.28
N GLU A 17 22.32 -5.30 5.79
CA GLU A 17 21.89 -6.64 5.40
C GLU A 17 21.16 -7.38 6.53
N LYS A 18 21.58 -7.13 7.78
CA LYS A 18 20.93 -7.68 8.97
C LYS A 18 19.48 -7.21 9.10
N MET A 19 19.18 -5.95 8.76
CA MET A 19 17.82 -5.42 8.75
C MET A 19 16.99 -6.08 7.65
N HIS A 20 17.50 -6.14 6.42
CA HIS A 20 16.80 -6.80 5.32
C HIS A 20 16.48 -8.26 5.68
N ARG A 21 17.48 -9.06 6.08
CA ARG A 21 17.28 -10.47 6.50
C ARG A 21 16.23 -10.62 7.61
N ARG A 22 16.06 -9.61 8.48
CA ARG A 22 15.05 -9.64 9.55
C ARG A 22 13.66 -9.34 9.04
N VAL A 23 13.50 -8.37 8.13
CA VAL A 23 12.23 -8.09 7.46
C VAL A 23 11.78 -9.32 6.65
N TYR A 24 12.68 -9.93 5.88
CA TYR A 24 12.40 -11.19 5.15
C TYR A 24 12.02 -12.35 6.07
N LYS A 25 12.55 -12.41 7.30
CA LYS A 25 12.13 -13.40 8.31
C LYS A 25 10.79 -13.05 8.97
N GLY A 26 10.48 -11.77 9.09
CA GLY A 26 9.20 -11.26 9.55
C GLY A 26 9.30 -10.25 10.67
N ILE A 27 8.44 -9.25 10.58
CA ILE A 27 8.29 -8.24 11.61
C ILE A 27 7.20 -8.72 12.60
N PRO A 28 7.51 -8.83 13.92
CA PRO A 28 6.52 -9.14 14.94
C PRO A 28 5.40 -8.10 14.98
N LEU A 29 4.18 -8.52 15.33
CA LEU A 29 3.00 -7.65 15.36
C LEU A 29 3.24 -6.40 16.22
N GLN A 30 3.88 -6.57 17.38
CA GLN A 30 4.07 -5.57 18.42
C GLN A 30 4.97 -4.40 17.98
N VAL A 31 5.87 -4.62 17.03
CA VAL A 31 6.82 -3.60 16.56
C VAL A 31 6.54 -3.16 15.12
N ARG A 32 5.52 -3.74 14.47
CA ARG A 32 5.29 -3.54 13.04
C ARG A 32 5.03 -2.08 12.69
N GLY A 33 4.13 -1.41 13.40
CA GLY A 33 3.85 0.01 13.17
C GLY A 33 5.12 0.85 13.23
N GLN A 34 5.93 0.66 14.28
CA GLN A 34 7.18 1.39 14.44
C GLN A 34 8.19 1.10 13.31
N VAL A 35 8.32 -0.17 12.90
CA VAL A 35 9.24 -0.53 11.80
C VAL A 35 8.75 0.04 10.47
N TRP A 36 7.46 -0.02 10.18
CA TRP A 36 6.88 0.55 8.96
C TRP A 36 7.08 2.06 8.89
N SER A 37 6.81 2.79 9.98
CA SER A 37 7.06 4.24 10.05
C SER A 37 8.53 4.58 9.79
N LEU A 38 9.46 3.77 10.29
CA LEU A 38 10.89 3.97 10.09
C LEU A 38 11.37 3.60 8.67
N LEU A 39 10.74 2.61 8.03
CA LEU A 39 11.06 2.21 6.65
C LEU A 39 10.52 3.21 5.62
N LEU A 40 9.37 3.82 5.90
CA LEU A 40 8.73 4.83 5.05
C LEU A 40 9.15 6.26 5.39
N ASP A 41 10.06 6.45 6.36
CA ASP A 41 10.50 7.76 6.85
C ASP A 41 9.32 8.69 7.25
N VAL A 42 8.25 8.13 7.82
CA VAL A 42 7.00 8.85 8.18
C VAL A 42 7.26 10.03 9.10
N GLU A 43 8.09 9.83 10.13
CA GLU A 43 8.42 10.88 11.11
C GLU A 43 9.12 12.09 10.45
N LYS A 44 9.95 11.83 9.43
CA LYS A 44 10.61 12.88 8.66
C LYS A 44 9.57 13.67 7.86
N MET A 45 8.69 12.96 7.14
CA MET A 45 7.64 13.59 6.32
C MET A 45 6.69 14.44 7.16
N LYS A 46 6.29 13.93 8.32
CA LYS A 46 5.43 14.65 9.26
C LYS A 46 6.08 15.94 9.76
N LYS A 47 7.36 15.90 10.13
CA LYS A 47 8.11 17.10 10.56
C LYS A 47 8.27 18.13 9.45
N GLU A 48 8.55 17.68 8.23
CA GLU A 48 8.70 18.58 7.07
C GLU A 48 7.36 19.20 6.62
N ASN A 49 6.23 18.61 7.00
CA ASN A 49 4.89 19.01 6.58
C ASN A 49 3.94 19.23 7.77
N GLU A 50 4.45 19.82 8.85
CA GLU A 50 3.69 20.01 10.08
C GLU A 50 2.38 20.77 9.82
N GLY A 51 1.27 20.25 10.35
CA GLY A 51 -0.08 20.80 10.17
C GLY A 51 -0.68 20.63 8.76
N LYS A 52 0.05 20.06 7.79
CA LYS A 52 -0.46 19.87 6.43
C LYS A 52 -1.58 18.85 6.38
N TYR A 53 -1.49 17.75 7.15
CA TYR A 53 -2.54 16.74 7.19
C TYR A 53 -3.89 17.34 7.61
N GLU A 54 -3.93 18.12 8.69
CA GLU A 54 -5.18 18.72 9.18
C GLU A 54 -5.78 19.68 8.15
N LYS A 55 -4.94 20.51 7.51
CA LYS A 55 -5.37 21.37 6.40
C LYS A 55 -5.99 20.57 5.24
N MET A 56 -5.37 19.46 4.84
CA MET A 56 -5.92 18.60 3.77
C MET A 56 -7.24 17.96 4.20
N LYS A 57 -7.36 17.55 5.47
CA LYS A 57 -8.59 16.96 6.01
C LYS A 57 -9.75 17.96 6.00
N GLU A 58 -9.48 19.22 6.30
CA GLU A 58 -10.47 20.30 6.21
C GLU A 58 -10.85 20.60 4.76
N GLN A 59 -9.87 20.75 3.87
CA GLN A 59 -10.08 21.03 2.45
C GLN A 59 -10.87 19.91 1.75
N ALA A 60 -10.62 18.66 2.11
CA ALA A 60 -11.31 17.52 1.50
C ALA A 60 -12.84 17.57 1.66
N LYS A 61 -13.34 18.19 2.74
CA LYS A 61 -14.78 18.37 2.98
C LYS A 61 -15.43 19.29 1.94
N SER A 62 -14.67 20.23 1.39
CA SER A 62 -15.17 21.25 0.46
C SER A 62 -14.83 20.97 -0.99
N PHE A 63 -13.71 20.29 -1.26
CA PHE A 63 -13.13 20.23 -2.61
C PHE A 63 -13.03 18.83 -3.22
N SER A 64 -13.15 17.74 -2.46
CA SER A 64 -12.97 16.41 -3.05
C SER A 64 -14.19 15.98 -3.86
N SER A 65 -14.00 15.76 -5.16
CA SER A 65 -14.98 15.17 -6.06
C SER A 65 -15.24 13.69 -5.79
N GLU A 66 -14.35 13.02 -5.05
CA GLU A 66 -14.29 11.57 -4.88
C GLU A 66 -14.97 11.11 -3.58
N ILE A 67 -15.47 12.03 -2.74
CA ILE A 67 -16.06 11.73 -1.42
C ILE A 67 -17.08 10.59 -1.47
N LYS A 68 -17.96 10.59 -2.48
CA LYS A 68 -18.99 9.54 -2.63
C LYS A 68 -18.37 8.18 -2.90
N GLN A 69 -17.36 8.12 -3.76
CA GLN A 69 -16.67 6.87 -4.08
C GLN A 69 -15.86 6.37 -2.87
N ILE A 70 -15.22 7.29 -2.15
CA ILE A 70 -14.46 6.98 -0.93
C ILE A 70 -15.40 6.39 0.13
N ASP A 71 -16.58 6.97 0.37
CA ASP A 71 -17.54 6.45 1.34
C ASP A 71 -18.00 5.02 0.99
N LEU A 72 -18.32 4.77 -0.28
CA LEU A 72 -18.67 3.43 -0.77
C LEU A 72 -17.53 2.44 -0.56
N ASP A 73 -16.29 2.85 -0.83
CA ASP A 73 -15.10 2.02 -0.69
C ASP A 73 -14.76 1.72 0.77
N VAL A 74 -14.90 2.70 1.66
CA VAL A 74 -14.76 2.53 3.11
C VAL A 74 -15.77 1.51 3.62
N ASN A 75 -17.04 1.61 3.20
CA ASN A 75 -18.10 0.72 3.64
C ASN A 75 -17.91 -0.75 3.18
N ARG A 76 -17.14 -1.01 2.12
CA ARG A 76 -16.81 -2.38 1.67
C ARG A 76 -15.46 -2.91 2.15
N THR A 77 -14.62 -2.08 2.76
CA THR A 77 -13.22 -2.44 3.09
C THR A 77 -13.12 -3.17 4.43
N PHE A 78 -12.56 -4.39 4.42
CA PHE A 78 -12.32 -5.23 5.62
C PHE A 78 -13.51 -5.39 6.58
N ARG A 79 -14.73 -5.50 6.05
CA ARG A 79 -15.99 -5.61 6.84
C ARG A 79 -16.05 -6.76 7.82
N ASN A 80 -15.29 -7.83 7.59
CA ASN A 80 -15.19 -8.98 8.50
C ASN A 80 -14.14 -8.78 9.62
N HIS A 81 -13.34 -7.71 9.56
CA HIS A 81 -12.31 -7.41 10.54
C HIS A 81 -12.88 -6.56 11.68
N ILE A 82 -12.54 -6.90 12.93
CA ILE A 82 -13.07 -6.25 14.14
C ILE A 82 -12.91 -4.72 14.13
N MET A 83 -11.83 -4.20 13.53
CA MET A 83 -11.59 -2.75 13.46
C MET A 83 -12.50 -2.02 12.47
N PHE A 84 -12.98 -2.69 11.40
CA PHE A 84 -13.69 -2.04 10.28
C PHE A 84 -15.12 -2.55 10.09
N ARG A 85 -15.60 -3.48 10.92
CA ARG A 85 -16.95 -4.05 10.80
C ARG A 85 -18.06 -3.03 11.08
N ASP A 86 -17.84 -2.14 12.05
CA ASP A 86 -18.84 -1.20 12.53
C ASP A 86 -18.93 0.01 11.60
N ARG A 87 -20.11 0.25 11.03
CA ARG A 87 -20.35 1.38 10.13
C ARG A 87 -20.14 2.68 10.89
N TYR A 88 -19.35 3.59 10.32
CA TYR A 88 -18.93 4.84 10.97
C TYR A 88 -18.16 4.63 12.29
N GLY A 89 -17.58 3.44 12.52
CA GLY A 89 -16.67 3.22 13.65
C GLY A 89 -15.39 4.06 13.53
N VAL A 90 -14.65 4.20 14.63
CA VAL A 90 -13.44 5.05 14.73
C VAL A 90 -12.46 4.82 13.57
N LYS A 91 -12.20 3.56 13.21
CA LYS A 91 -11.26 3.24 12.12
C LYS A 91 -11.84 3.44 10.73
N GLN A 92 -13.16 3.32 10.54
CA GLN A 92 -13.79 3.71 9.27
C GLN A 92 -13.74 5.23 9.07
N GLN A 93 -13.97 6.01 10.12
CA GLN A 93 -13.83 7.47 10.07
C GLN A 93 -12.38 7.87 9.76
N ALA A 94 -11.41 7.27 10.45
CA ALA A 94 -9.99 7.50 10.16
C ALA A 94 -9.62 7.12 8.72
N LEU A 95 -10.16 6.00 8.21
CA LEU A 95 -9.96 5.58 6.82
C LEU A 95 -10.53 6.59 5.84
N PHE A 96 -11.74 7.07 6.09
CA PHE A 96 -12.36 8.13 5.28
C PHE A 96 -11.49 9.39 5.29
N HIS A 97 -11.08 9.89 6.47
CA HIS A 97 -10.24 11.07 6.59
C HIS A 97 -8.92 10.95 5.84
N VAL A 98 -8.21 9.82 5.98
CA VAL A 98 -6.93 9.59 5.30
C VAL A 98 -7.11 9.62 3.77
N LEU A 99 -8.13 8.94 3.25
CA LEU A 99 -8.36 8.86 1.80
C LEU A 99 -8.84 10.18 1.22
N SER A 100 -9.76 10.87 1.90
CA SER A 100 -10.27 12.18 1.50
C SER A 100 -9.17 13.25 1.57
N ALA A 101 -8.33 13.26 2.61
CA ALA A 101 -7.18 14.14 2.67
C ALA A 101 -6.18 13.85 1.54
N TYR A 102 -5.99 12.57 1.18
CA TYR A 102 -5.07 12.20 0.11
C TYR A 102 -5.55 12.67 -1.28
N SER A 103 -6.86 12.58 -1.56
CA SER A 103 -7.41 12.99 -2.88
C SER A 103 -7.14 14.47 -3.19
N VAL A 104 -7.12 15.33 -2.18
CA VAL A 104 -6.78 16.76 -2.32
C VAL A 104 -5.29 17.07 -2.15
N TYR A 105 -4.53 16.18 -1.49
CA TYR A 105 -3.08 16.34 -1.33
C TYR A 105 -2.33 16.11 -2.64
N ASN A 106 -2.71 15.09 -3.40
CA ASN A 106 -2.13 14.78 -4.70
C ASN A 106 -3.22 14.68 -5.76
N THR A 107 -3.54 15.82 -6.38
CA THR A 107 -4.60 15.92 -7.39
C THR A 107 -4.25 15.24 -8.72
N GLU A 108 -2.98 14.93 -8.99
CA GLU A 108 -2.57 14.23 -10.21
C GLU A 108 -2.95 12.74 -10.17
N VAL A 109 -2.79 12.11 -9.00
CA VAL A 109 -3.22 10.72 -8.78
C VAL A 109 -4.67 10.67 -8.32
N SER A 110 -5.08 11.62 -7.46
CA SER A 110 -6.35 11.65 -6.74
C SER A 110 -6.66 10.29 -6.06
N TYR A 111 -7.92 10.03 -5.73
CA TYR A 111 -8.36 8.74 -5.22
C TYR A 111 -8.56 7.73 -6.35
N CYS A 112 -7.86 6.59 -6.27
CA CYS A 112 -8.00 5.45 -7.17
C CYS A 112 -8.62 4.24 -6.45
N GLN A 113 -9.38 3.42 -7.18
CA GLN A 113 -10.00 2.22 -6.62
C GLN A 113 -8.94 1.23 -6.08
N GLY A 114 -9.16 0.73 -4.86
CA GLY A 114 -8.25 -0.17 -4.17
C GLY A 114 -7.32 0.51 -3.16
N MET A 115 -7.21 1.85 -3.19
CA MET A 115 -6.46 2.62 -2.19
C MET A 115 -7.00 2.44 -0.77
N SER A 116 -8.32 2.25 -0.63
CA SER A 116 -8.96 2.01 0.67
C SER A 116 -8.38 0.82 1.42
N GLN A 117 -8.00 -0.25 0.70
CA GLN A 117 -7.47 -1.46 1.31
C GLN A 117 -6.03 -1.23 1.82
N ILE A 118 -5.23 -0.50 1.06
CA ILE A 118 -3.87 -0.11 1.45
C ILE A 118 -3.93 0.75 2.73
N ALA A 119 -4.73 1.82 2.69
CA ALA A 119 -4.89 2.72 3.82
C ALA A 119 -5.45 2.00 5.07
N ALA A 120 -6.37 1.05 4.89
CA ALA A 120 -6.91 0.26 6.00
C ALA A 120 -5.83 -0.63 6.66
N ILE A 121 -4.96 -1.27 5.88
CA ILE A 121 -3.85 -2.08 6.42
C ILE A 121 -2.88 -1.19 7.21
N LEU A 122 -2.57 0.01 6.71
CA LEU A 122 -1.74 0.98 7.43
C LEU A 122 -2.41 1.37 8.76
N LEU A 123 -3.70 1.70 8.75
CA LEU A 123 -4.47 2.09 9.94
C LEU A 123 -4.63 0.97 10.99
N MET A 124 -4.36 -0.29 10.65
CA MET A 124 -4.30 -1.37 11.65
C MET A 124 -3.07 -1.26 12.56
N TYR A 125 -1.99 -0.64 12.08
CA TYR A 125 -0.69 -0.57 12.79
C TYR A 125 -0.18 0.84 13.04
N LEU A 126 -0.78 1.84 12.40
CA LEU A 126 -0.41 3.25 12.48
C LEU A 126 -1.59 4.09 12.97
N ASN A 127 -1.28 5.26 13.54
CA ASN A 127 -2.26 6.28 13.84
C ASN A 127 -2.72 6.98 12.56
N GLU A 128 -3.79 7.76 12.64
CA GLU A 128 -4.44 8.39 11.47
C GLU A 128 -3.46 9.21 10.60
N GLU A 129 -2.75 10.16 11.19
CA GLU A 129 -1.78 11.00 10.47
C GLU A 129 -0.57 10.21 9.95
N ASP A 130 -0.06 9.27 10.76
CA ASP A 130 1.07 8.42 10.35
C ASP A 130 0.69 7.54 9.15
N ALA A 131 -0.55 7.04 9.12
CA ALA A 131 -1.09 6.26 8.01
C ALA A 131 -1.23 7.13 6.74
N PHE A 132 -1.61 8.40 6.87
CA PHE A 132 -1.65 9.33 5.75
C PHE A 132 -0.25 9.53 5.13
N TRP A 133 0.76 9.81 5.95
CA TRP A 133 2.13 10.00 5.45
C TRP A 133 2.73 8.71 4.91
N ALA A 134 2.44 7.57 5.53
CA ALA A 134 2.83 6.26 5.01
C ALA A 134 2.18 5.98 3.65
N LEU A 135 0.89 6.30 3.48
CA LEU A 135 0.19 6.18 2.21
C LEU A 135 0.80 7.10 1.14
N ALA A 136 1.09 8.35 1.51
CA ALA A 136 1.74 9.30 0.62
C ALA A 136 3.08 8.76 0.12
N GLN A 137 3.96 8.32 1.04
CA GLN A 137 5.24 7.74 0.69
C GLN A 137 5.10 6.52 -0.24
N LEU A 138 4.16 5.62 0.04
CA LEU A 138 3.93 4.44 -0.80
C LEU A 138 3.42 4.76 -2.21
N LEU A 139 2.75 5.89 -2.42
CA LEU A 139 2.16 6.25 -3.69
C LEU A 139 2.99 7.28 -4.48
N THR A 140 3.86 8.04 -3.82
CA THR A 140 4.67 9.11 -4.45
C THR A 140 6.16 8.82 -4.51
N ASP A 141 6.73 7.99 -3.63
CA ASP A 141 8.16 7.66 -3.67
C ASP A 141 8.46 6.87 -4.94
N GLN A 142 9.48 7.28 -5.71
CA GLN A 142 9.96 6.57 -6.91
C GLN A 142 10.31 5.10 -6.66
N ARG A 143 10.58 4.71 -5.41
CA ARG A 143 10.81 3.32 -5.02
C ARG A 143 9.52 2.47 -5.05
N HIS A 144 8.37 3.08 -4.80
CA HIS A 144 7.07 2.42 -4.66
C HIS A 144 6.09 2.82 -5.76
N ALA A 145 6.35 3.95 -6.41
CA ALA A 145 5.67 4.41 -7.60
C ALA A 145 6.02 3.48 -8.76
N MET A 146 5.00 3.00 -9.44
CA MET A 146 5.10 2.16 -10.64
C MET A 146 5.61 2.99 -11.83
N HIS A 147 6.83 3.51 -11.75
CA HIS A 147 7.50 4.28 -12.81
C HIS A 147 8.82 3.60 -13.15
N GLY A 148 8.83 2.88 -14.28
CA GLY A 148 10.09 2.52 -14.92
C GLY A 148 10.93 3.78 -15.14
N LYS A 149 12.23 3.71 -14.85
CA LYS A 149 13.20 4.78 -15.09
C LYS A 149 13.10 5.25 -16.56
N ALA A 150 12.33 6.30 -16.82
CA ALA A 150 12.36 7.03 -18.07
C ALA A 150 13.25 8.25 -17.86
N GLY A 151 14.30 8.34 -18.66
CA GLY A 151 15.16 9.52 -18.75
C GLY A 151 14.33 10.79 -18.97
N ARG A 152 14.88 11.90 -18.49
CA ARG A 152 14.38 13.27 -18.68
C ARG A 152 13.83 13.47 -20.10
N GLY A 153 12.50 13.48 -20.25
CA GLY A 153 11.86 13.80 -21.53
C GLY A 153 10.60 12.99 -21.89
N ALA A 154 9.65 12.79 -20.97
CA ALA A 154 8.29 12.35 -21.32
C ALA A 154 7.31 12.69 -20.19
N ARG A 155 6.99 13.97 -20.02
CA ARG A 155 6.10 14.48 -18.96
C ARG A 155 4.59 14.25 -19.21
N SER A 156 4.18 13.62 -20.31
CA SER A 156 2.75 13.45 -20.64
C SER A 156 2.27 11.99 -20.71
N GLU A 157 3.13 10.99 -20.83
CA GLU A 157 2.70 9.58 -20.97
C GLU A 157 2.78 8.75 -19.67
N ALA A 158 3.52 9.23 -18.66
CA ALA A 158 3.65 8.55 -17.36
C ALA A 158 2.31 8.41 -16.60
N ALA A 159 1.38 9.35 -16.78
CA ALA A 159 0.06 9.30 -16.15
C ALA A 159 -0.87 8.23 -16.76
N ALA A 160 -0.64 7.82 -18.01
CA ALA A 160 -1.49 6.85 -18.70
C ALA A 160 -1.05 5.39 -18.46
N HIS A 161 0.24 5.13 -18.33
CA HIS A 161 0.75 3.77 -18.11
C HIS A 161 0.72 3.29 -16.65
N GLY A 162 0.66 4.20 -15.67
CA GLY A 162 0.36 3.87 -14.26
C GLY A 162 -1.03 3.26 -14.04
N ARG A 163 -1.94 3.36 -15.03
CA ARG A 163 -3.30 2.81 -14.98
C ARG A 163 -3.38 1.32 -15.33
N LEU A 164 -2.59 0.83 -16.28
CA LEU A 164 -2.81 -0.52 -16.85
C LEU A 164 -2.32 -1.70 -15.99
N LEU A 165 -1.41 -1.46 -15.03
CA LEU A 165 -1.02 -2.46 -14.02
C LEU A 165 -1.54 -2.14 -12.60
N GLY A 166 -2.15 -0.96 -12.43
CA GLY A 166 -2.49 -0.37 -11.14
C GLY A 166 -3.74 -0.94 -10.45
N GLU A 167 -4.70 -1.46 -11.21
CA GLU A 167 -6.00 -1.90 -10.67
C GLU A 167 -6.04 -3.40 -10.38
N GLY A 168 -5.44 -4.21 -11.27
CA GLY A 168 -5.41 -5.67 -11.17
C GLY A 168 -4.47 -6.17 -10.08
N CYS A 169 -3.20 -5.76 -10.08
CA CYS A 169 -2.20 -6.31 -9.15
C CYS A 169 -2.44 -5.88 -7.70
N ARG A 170 -2.81 -4.62 -7.42
CA ARG A 170 -3.00 -4.14 -6.04
C ARG A 170 -4.15 -4.84 -5.32
N SER A 171 -5.23 -5.14 -6.05
CA SER A 171 -6.37 -5.88 -5.54
C SER A 171 -6.11 -7.39 -5.45
N LEU A 172 -5.32 -7.97 -6.37
CA LEU A 172 -5.06 -9.43 -6.41
C LEU A 172 -4.37 -9.94 -5.14
N PHE A 173 -3.53 -9.11 -4.51
CA PHE A 173 -2.76 -9.48 -3.32
C PHE A 173 -3.60 -9.58 -2.03
N ILE A 174 -4.58 -8.69 -1.87
CA ILE A 174 -5.29 -8.51 -0.60
C ILE A 174 -6.42 -9.55 -0.42
N TRP A 175 -6.96 -10.10 -1.51
CA TRP A 175 -8.13 -11.00 -1.45
C TRP A 175 -7.85 -12.48 -1.71
N SER A 176 -6.63 -12.83 -2.12
CA SER A 176 -6.29 -14.23 -2.46
C SER A 176 -5.43 -14.93 -1.39
N THR A 177 -4.99 -14.21 -0.35
CA THR A 177 -4.02 -14.73 0.64
C THR A 177 -4.55 -14.61 2.06
N PRO A 178 -4.21 -15.54 2.98
CA PRO A 178 -4.50 -15.38 4.40
C PRO A 178 -3.89 -14.08 4.95
N PHE A 179 -4.57 -13.41 5.87
CA PHE A 179 -4.14 -12.11 6.41
C PHE A 179 -2.70 -12.10 6.94
N THR A 180 -2.24 -13.22 7.54
CA THR A 180 -0.86 -13.38 7.98
C THR A 180 0.13 -13.29 6.83
N LEU A 181 -0.16 -13.90 5.68
CA LEU A 181 0.65 -13.82 4.48
C LEU A 181 0.60 -12.43 3.87
N THR A 182 -0.57 -11.78 3.86
CA THR A 182 -0.71 -10.38 3.42
C THR A 182 0.27 -9.49 4.17
N LEU A 183 0.34 -9.58 5.51
CA LEU A 183 1.28 -8.79 6.31
C LEU A 183 2.75 -9.08 5.95
N ARG A 184 3.09 -10.32 5.63
CA ARG A 184 4.45 -10.68 5.21
C ARG A 184 4.82 -10.09 3.86
N LEU A 185 3.87 -10.08 2.95
CA LEU A 185 4.00 -9.45 1.65
C LEU A 185 4.18 -7.93 1.80
N TRP A 186 3.43 -7.29 2.71
CA TRP A 186 3.58 -5.87 3.04
C TRP A 186 4.92 -5.52 3.67
N ASP A 187 5.41 -6.33 4.63
CA ASP A 187 6.73 -6.12 5.23
C ASP A 187 7.83 -6.03 4.16
N ILE A 188 7.79 -6.91 3.17
CA ILE A 188 8.76 -6.97 2.06
C ILE A 188 8.52 -5.84 1.05
N TYR A 189 7.26 -5.55 0.70
CA TYR A 189 6.93 -4.49 -0.24
C TYR A 189 7.33 -3.10 0.27
N ILE A 190 7.08 -2.80 1.55
CA ILE A 190 7.51 -1.54 2.16
C ILE A 190 9.04 -1.42 2.11
N LEU A 191 9.75 -2.52 2.36
CA LEU A 191 11.21 -2.54 2.29
C LEU A 191 11.73 -2.42 0.86
N GLU A 192 11.25 -3.20 -0.10
CA GLU A 192 11.89 -3.37 -1.41
C GLU A 192 11.23 -2.57 -2.54
N GLY A 193 9.99 -2.12 -2.35
CA GLY A 193 9.24 -1.34 -3.32
C GLY A 193 8.63 -2.17 -4.46
N GLU A 194 8.42 -1.55 -5.62
CA GLU A 194 7.74 -2.18 -6.77
C GLU A 194 8.43 -3.45 -7.30
N ARG A 195 9.75 -3.56 -7.10
CA ARG A 195 10.59 -4.64 -7.68
C ARG A 195 10.15 -6.03 -7.22
N VAL A 196 9.49 -6.12 -6.07
CA VAL A 196 8.98 -7.39 -5.54
C VAL A 196 7.54 -7.69 -5.97
N LEU A 197 6.78 -6.70 -6.45
CA LEU A 197 5.37 -6.91 -6.84
C LEU A 197 5.24 -7.98 -7.93
N THR A 198 6.08 -7.94 -8.96
CA THR A 198 6.07 -8.93 -10.05
C THR A 198 6.38 -10.34 -9.55
N ALA A 199 7.40 -10.48 -8.68
CA ALA A 199 7.79 -11.77 -8.11
C ALA A 199 6.72 -12.34 -7.15
N MET A 200 6.12 -11.46 -6.35
CA MET A 200 5.02 -11.82 -5.45
C MET A 200 3.78 -12.22 -6.24
N ALA A 201 3.46 -11.52 -7.35
CA ALA A 201 2.29 -11.79 -8.18
C ALA A 201 2.46 -13.13 -8.88
N TYR A 202 3.65 -13.38 -9.43
CA TYR A 202 4.02 -14.68 -9.98
C TYR A 202 3.90 -15.81 -8.94
N THR A 203 4.35 -15.58 -7.70
CA THR A 203 4.27 -16.58 -6.62
C THR A 203 2.83 -16.92 -6.26
N ILE A 204 1.95 -15.92 -6.14
CA ILE A 204 0.52 -16.13 -5.87
C ILE A 204 -0.15 -16.87 -7.03
N LEU A 205 0.11 -16.44 -8.27
CA LEU A 205 -0.41 -17.11 -9.46
C LEU A 205 0.04 -18.58 -9.52
N LYS A 206 1.31 -18.87 -9.21
CA LYS A 206 1.84 -20.24 -9.16
C LYS A 206 1.19 -21.08 -8.07
N LEU A 207 0.96 -20.51 -6.89
CA LEU A 207 0.26 -21.19 -5.79
C LEU A 207 -1.19 -21.54 -6.16
N HIS A 208 -1.89 -20.66 -6.89
CA HIS A 208 -3.27 -20.88 -7.30
C HIS A 208 -3.39 -21.78 -8.54
N LYS A 209 -2.40 -21.76 -9.45
CA LYS A 209 -2.33 -22.68 -10.59
C LYS A 209 -2.15 -24.14 -10.17
N SER A 210 -1.55 -24.38 -8.99
CA SER A 210 -1.46 -25.73 -8.40
C SER A 210 -2.76 -26.23 -7.74
N LYS A 211 -3.78 -25.38 -7.61
CA LYS A 211 -5.06 -25.68 -6.93
C LYS A 211 -6.30 -25.49 -7.81
N ALA A 212 -6.14 -25.11 -9.07
CA ALA A 212 -7.29 -24.93 -9.97
C ALA A 212 -7.82 -26.32 -10.42
N PRO A 213 -9.09 -26.66 -10.17
CA PRO A 213 -9.72 -27.74 -10.92
C PRO A 213 -9.77 -27.36 -12.41
N ALA A 214 -9.50 -28.33 -13.30
CA ALA A 214 -9.54 -28.12 -14.73
C ALA A 214 -10.92 -27.62 -15.16
N GLY A 215 -11.04 -26.35 -15.57
CA GLY A 215 -12.29 -25.83 -16.16
C GLY A 215 -12.74 -24.40 -15.84
N LEU A 216 -11.87 -23.47 -15.40
CA LEU A 216 -12.27 -22.05 -15.33
C LEU A 216 -11.88 -21.29 -16.62
N PRO A 217 -12.75 -20.40 -17.13
CA PRO A 217 -12.50 -19.67 -18.37
C PRO A 217 -11.33 -18.70 -18.19
N ALA A 218 -10.43 -18.68 -19.18
CA ALA A 218 -9.26 -17.84 -19.19
C ALA A 218 -9.64 -16.35 -19.05
N CYS A 219 -9.06 -15.67 -18.06
CA CYS A 219 -9.19 -14.22 -17.91
C CYS A 219 -8.57 -13.54 -19.15
N PRO A 220 -9.33 -12.74 -19.94
CA PRO A 220 -8.86 -12.21 -21.23
C PRO A 220 -7.61 -11.32 -21.14
N THR A 221 -7.33 -10.76 -19.97
CA THR A 221 -6.22 -9.83 -19.70
C THR A 221 -4.84 -10.51 -19.61
N LEU A 222 -4.76 -11.84 -19.54
CA LEU A 222 -3.50 -12.56 -19.35
C LEU A 222 -2.87 -13.10 -20.65
N ARG A 223 -3.51 -12.89 -21.80
CA ARG A 223 -3.04 -13.46 -23.08
C ARG A 223 -1.67 -12.90 -23.54
N GLY A 224 -1.24 -11.74 -23.01
CA GLY A 224 0.05 -11.12 -23.30
C GLY A 224 1.21 -11.51 -22.35
N TRP A 225 0.96 -12.36 -21.34
CA TRP A 225 1.94 -12.69 -20.29
C TRP A 225 2.36 -14.16 -20.27
N CYS A 226 1.81 -15.00 -21.15
CA CYS A 226 2.40 -16.30 -21.41
C CYS A 226 3.63 -16.10 -22.31
N PRO A 227 4.85 -16.46 -21.87
CA PRO A 227 5.93 -16.66 -22.83
C PRO A 227 5.46 -17.73 -23.79
N VAL A 228 5.41 -17.39 -25.08
CA VAL A 228 5.28 -18.38 -26.14
C VAL A 228 6.50 -19.27 -25.99
N GLY A 229 6.28 -20.50 -25.54
CA GLY A 229 7.34 -21.51 -25.52
C GLY A 229 7.81 -21.78 -26.95
N PRO A 230 9.01 -22.37 -27.11
CA PRO A 230 9.58 -22.67 -28.42
C PRO A 230 8.67 -23.55 -29.26
#